data_AF-A0AAD3NGD9-F1
#
_entry.id   AF-A0AAD3NGD9-F1
#
_cell.length_a   1.000
_cell.length_b   1.000
_cell.length_c   1.000
_cell.angle_alpha   90.00
_cell.angle_beta   90.00
_cell.angle_gamma   90.00
#
_symmetry.space_group_name_H-M   'P 1'
#
loop_
_entity.id
_entity.type
_entity.pdbx_description
1 polymer ?
#
loop_
_entity_poly.entity_id
_entity_poly.type
_entity_poly.pdbx_seq_one_letter_code
_entity_poly.pdbx_strand_id
1 'polypeptide(L)'
;MKMLRFRSPSIRSLDQEVLCTIRLLDDSEISCSIQRDTKGQFLLDHVCNHYNLLEKDYFGIRYVDPEKQRHWLEPNKPVVRQMK
;
A
#
# COMPACT_ATOMS: atom_id res chain seq x y z
N MET A 1 1.82 -27.79 -24.32
CA MET A 1 2.03 -27.20 -22.98
C MET A 1 2.65 -25.82 -23.16
N LYS A 2 1.91 -24.72 -22.93
CA LYS A 2 2.45 -23.36 -23.03
C LYS A 2 3.21 -23.06 -21.73
N MET A 3 4.54 -22.97 -21.80
CA MET A 3 5.35 -22.50 -20.68
C MET A 3 4.97 -21.05 -20.37
N LEU A 4 4.32 -20.83 -19.23
CA LEU A 4 4.15 -19.50 -18.65
C LEU A 4 5.54 -18.99 -18.27
N ARG A 5 6.10 -18.08 -19.08
CA ARG A 5 7.32 -17.38 -18.74
C ARG A 5 7.03 -16.47 -17.54
N PHE A 6 7.34 -16.92 -16.35
CA PHE A 6 7.47 -16.05 -15.18
C PHE A 6 8.65 -15.10 -15.48
N ARG A 7 8.35 -13.87 -15.90
CA ARG A 7 9.35 -12.80 -15.91
C ARG A 7 9.64 -12.46 -14.45
N SER A 8 10.72 -12.99 -13.90
CA SER A 8 11.23 -12.53 -12.61
C SER A 8 11.48 -11.02 -12.72
N PRO A 9 10.90 -10.18 -11.84
CA PRO A 9 11.21 -8.76 -11.84
C PRO A 9 12.71 -8.60 -11.60
N SER A 10 13.37 -7.74 -12.38
CA SER A 10 14.79 -7.46 -12.19
C SER A 10 14.99 -6.77 -10.84
N ILE A 11 16.08 -7.06 -10.14
CA ILE A 11 16.41 -6.43 -8.84
C ILE A 11 16.37 -4.89 -8.96
N ARG A 12 16.84 -4.35 -10.09
CA ARG A 12 16.80 -2.90 -10.41
C ARG A 12 15.39 -2.30 -10.47
N SER A 13 14.35 -3.11 -10.69
CA SER A 13 12.96 -2.64 -10.71
C SER A 13 12.33 -2.55 -9.32
N LEU A 14 12.94 -3.16 -8.29
CA LEU A 14 12.51 -3.05 -6.89
C LEU A 14 13.00 -1.77 -6.22
N ASP A 15 14.13 -1.22 -6.68
CA ASP A 15 14.71 0.06 -6.20
C ASP A 15 13.88 1.29 -6.55
N GLN A 16 12.85 1.16 -7.41
CA GLN A 16 12.01 2.30 -7.73
C GLN A 16 11.03 2.57 -6.58
N GLU A 17 11.43 3.49 -5.72
CA GLU A 17 10.57 4.04 -4.67
C GLU A 17 9.45 4.89 -5.27
N VAL A 18 8.27 4.75 -4.68
CA VAL A 18 7.07 5.52 -4.99
C VAL A 18 6.69 6.29 -3.75
N LEU A 19 6.44 7.58 -3.87
CA LEU A 19 5.91 8.39 -2.78
C LEU A 19 4.42 8.05 -2.58
N CYS A 20 4.07 7.57 -1.39
CA CYS A 20 2.70 7.28 -1.00
C CYS A 20 2.25 8.33 0.03
N THR A 21 1.16 9.03 -0.27
CA THR A 21 0.52 9.98 0.65
C THR A 21 -0.76 9.36 1.21
N ILE A 22 -0.89 9.40 2.53
CA ILE A 22 -2.04 8.89 3.28
C ILE A 22 -2.69 10.08 3.96
N ARG A 23 -3.97 10.30 3.66
CA ARG A 23 -4.81 11.25 4.39
C ARG A 23 -5.41 10.55 5.62
N LEU A 24 -5.22 11.15 6.78
CA LEU A 24 -5.64 10.62 8.06
C LEU A 24 -7.07 11.09 8.43
N LEU A 25 -7.55 10.69 9.61
CA LEU A 25 -8.94 10.95 10.04
C LEU A 25 -9.20 12.41 10.41
N ASP A 26 -8.16 13.16 10.75
CA ASP A 26 -8.18 14.60 11.07
C ASP A 26 -7.86 15.47 9.85
N ASP A 27 -7.97 14.91 8.64
CA ASP A 27 -7.61 15.52 7.36
C ASP A 27 -6.13 15.91 7.21
N SER A 28 -5.28 15.57 8.17
CA SER A 28 -3.83 15.70 8.01
C SER A 28 -3.28 14.66 7.02
N GLU A 29 -2.11 14.93 6.44
CA GLU A 29 -1.46 14.04 5.48
C GLU A 29 -0.08 13.61 5.98
N ILE A 30 0.22 12.32 5.81
CA ILE A 30 1.56 11.78 6.00
C ILE A 30 2.05 11.16 4.69
N SER A 31 3.34 11.26 4.43
CA SER A 31 3.96 10.70 3.22
C SER A 31 5.07 9.73 3.59
N CYS A 32 5.17 8.63 2.84
CA CYS A 32 6.23 7.64 2.99
C CYS A 32 6.69 7.13 1.62
N SER A 33 8.00 6.85 1.48
CA SER A 33 8.52 6.13 0.33
C SER A 33 8.23 4.64 0.47
N ILE A 34 7.64 4.03 -0.55
CA ILE A 34 7.38 2.58 -0.60
C ILE A 34 8.02 1.95 -1.82
N GLN A 35 8.43 0.70 -1.69
CA GLN A 35 8.91 -0.13 -2.78
C GLN A 35 7.73 -0.87 -3.45
N ARG A 36 7.98 -1.44 -4.64
CA ARG A 36 6.93 -2.10 -5.43
C ARG A 36 6.29 -3.32 -4.75
N ASP A 37 7.01 -3.96 -3.84
CA ASP A 37 6.58 -5.15 -3.09
C ASP A 37 6.14 -4.82 -1.65
N THR A 38 6.26 -3.55 -1.22
CA THR A 38 5.76 -3.09 0.08
C THR A 38 4.28 -3.44 0.23
N LYS A 39 3.96 -4.20 1.27
CA LYS A 39 2.62 -4.70 1.56
C LYS A 39 1.74 -3.64 2.23
N GLY A 40 0.43 -3.76 2.08
CA GLY A 40 -0.54 -2.87 2.73
C GLY A 40 -0.39 -2.80 4.26
N GLN A 41 0.03 -3.90 4.89
CA GLN A 41 0.29 -3.95 6.33
C GLN A 41 1.29 -2.89 6.78
N PHE A 42 2.33 -2.62 5.98
CA PHE A 42 3.32 -1.60 6.32
C PHE A 42 2.68 -0.21 6.49
N LEU A 43 1.75 0.17 5.61
CA LEU A 43 1.04 1.45 5.70
C LEU A 43 0.11 1.49 6.92
N LEU A 44 -0.60 0.39 7.18
CA LEU A 44 -1.48 0.29 8.36
C LEU A 44 -0.67 0.44 9.65
N ASP A 45 0.45 -0.26 9.77
CA ASP A 45 1.34 -0.15 10.92
C ASP A 45 1.90 1.27 11.07
N HIS A 46 2.29 1.89 9.96
CA HIS A 46 2.80 3.27 9.95
C HIS A 46 1.77 4.26 10.50
N VAL A 47 0.51 4.20 10.04
CA VAL A 47 -0.58 5.05 10.54
C VAL A 47 -0.94 4.74 11.99
N CYS A 48 -1.05 3.46 12.35
CA CYS A 48 -1.40 3.08 13.71
C CYS A 48 -0.33 3.52 14.72
N ASN A 49 0.95 3.44 14.35
CA ASN A 49 2.05 3.92 15.18
C ASN A 49 2.06 5.45 15.28
N HIS A 50 1.68 6.18 14.22
CA HIS A 50 1.55 7.64 14.26
C HIS A 50 0.52 8.10 15.30
N TYR A 51 -0.63 7.44 15.38
CA TYR A 51 -1.68 7.72 16.36
C TYR A 51 -1.51 6.97 17.70
N ASN A 52 -0.46 6.17 17.83
CA ASN A 52 -0.22 5.33 19.00
C ASN A 52 -1.43 4.43 19.37
N LEU A 53 -2.13 3.90 18.35
CA LEU A 53 -3.37 3.12 18.50
C LEU A 53 -3.07 1.74 19.08
N LEU A 54 -3.87 1.36 20.10
CA LEU A 54 -3.84 0.02 20.69
C LEU A 54 -4.70 -0.97 19.89
N GLU A 55 -5.89 -0.55 19.44
CA GLU A 55 -6.86 -1.42 18.78
C GLU A 55 -6.80 -1.29 17.25
N LYS A 56 -5.76 -1.89 16.65
CA LYS A 56 -5.47 -1.74 15.21
C LYS A 56 -6.51 -2.43 14.30
N ASP A 57 -7.18 -3.46 14.81
CA ASP A 57 -8.08 -4.32 14.03
C ASP A 57 -9.40 -3.63 13.62
N TYR A 58 -9.72 -2.47 14.22
CA TYR A 58 -10.89 -1.67 13.85
C TYR A 58 -10.67 -0.72 12.68
N PHE A 59 -9.41 -0.51 12.29
CA PHE A 59 -9.05 0.50 11.30
C PHE A 59 -8.56 -0.14 10.00
N GLY A 60 -8.79 0.58 8.91
CA GLY A 60 -8.33 0.20 7.59
C GLY A 60 -7.93 1.42 6.78
N ILE A 61 -7.15 1.20 5.72
CA ILE A 61 -6.85 2.23 4.72
C ILE A 61 -7.71 1.96 3.50
N ARG A 62 -8.31 3.01 2.95
CA ARG A 62 -9.12 2.95 1.74
C ARG A 62 -8.47 3.78 0.64
N TYR A 63 -8.51 3.30 -0.58
CA TYR A 63 -8.10 4.07 -1.76
C TYR A 63 -9.28 4.24 -2.73
N VAL A 64 -9.06 5.08 -3.73
CA VAL A 64 -9.98 5.29 -4.86
C VAL A 64 -9.25 4.86 -6.11
N ASP A 65 -9.85 3.97 -6.89
CA ASP A 65 -9.26 3.49 -8.16
C ASP A 65 -9.53 4.48 -9.32
N PRO A 66 -8.97 4.25 -10.52
CA PRO A 66 -9.23 5.09 -11.68
C PRO A 66 -10.71 5.17 -12.09
N GLU A 67 -11.51 4.17 -11.76
CA GLU A 67 -12.95 4.10 -12.01
C GLU A 67 -13.78 4.80 -10.92
N LYS A 68 -13.12 5.52 -10.01
CA LYS A 68 -13.69 6.25 -8.86
C LYS A 68 -14.38 5.35 -7.83
N GLN A 69 -14.10 4.05 -7.84
CA GLN A 69 -14.60 3.11 -6.87
C GLN A 69 -13.73 3.09 -5.62
N ARG A 70 -14.38 2.79 -4.50
CA ARG A 70 -13.77 2.83 -3.17
C ARG A 70 -13.38 1.41 -2.75
N HIS A 71 -12.10 1.19 -2.48
CA HIS A 71 -11.57 -0.12 -2.13
C HIS A 71 -10.79 -0.08 -0.84
N TRP A 72 -10.97 -1.11 0.00
CA TRP A 72 -10.10 -1.33 1.15
C TRP A 72 -8.76 -1.90 0.71
N LEU A 73 -7.68 -1.34 1.25
CA LEU A 73 -6.34 -1.84 1.04
C LEU A 73 -6.19 -3.19 1.74
N GLU A 74 -5.82 -4.22 0.98
CA GLU A 74 -5.54 -5.54 1.51
C GLU A 74 -4.16 -5.57 2.18
N PRO A 75 -4.05 -5.95 3.47
CA PRO A 75 -2.78 -5.87 4.21
C PRO A 75 -1.70 -6.80 3.66
N ASN A 76 -2.09 -7.96 3.13
CA ASN A 76 -1.17 -9.00 2.69
C ASN A 76 -0.68 -8.84 1.24
N LYS A 77 -1.20 -7.86 0.49
CA LYS A 77 -0.87 -7.63 -0.93
C LYS A 77 -0.01 -6.38 -1.10
N PRO A 78 0.87 -6.31 -2.13
CA PRO A 78 1.65 -5.11 -2.41
C PRO A 78 0.75 -3.91 -2.74
N VAL A 79 1.02 -2.75 -2.14
CA VAL A 79 0.21 -1.53 -2.30
C VAL A 79 0.14 -1.10 -3.76
N VAL A 80 1.31 -0.99 -4.41
CA VAL A 80 1.43 -0.56 -5.81
C VAL A 80 0.66 -1.45 -6.79
N ARG A 81 0.41 -2.72 -6.43
CA ARG A 81 -0.37 -3.64 -7.27
C ARG A 81 -1.88 -3.46 -7.11
N GLN A 82 -2.33 -2.92 -5.98
CA GLN A 82 -3.75 -2.69 -5.68
C GLN A 82 -4.23 -1.35 -6.25
N MET A 83 -3.38 -0.32 -6.20
CA MET A 83 -3.71 1.04 -6.63
C MET A 83 -3.53 1.28 -8.15
N LYS A 84 -3.76 0.25 -8.98
CA LYS A 84 -3.61 0.34 -10.43
C LYS A 84 -4.80 1.00 -11.11
#